data_AF-A0A7J8C6S7-F1
#
_entry.id   AF-A0A7J8C6S7-F1
#
_cell.length_a   1.000
_cell.length_b   1.000
_cell.length_c   1.000
_cell.angle_alpha   90.00
_cell.angle_beta   90.00
_cell.angle_gamma   90.00
#
_symmetry.space_group_name_H-M   'P 1'
#
loop_
_entity.id
_entity.type
_entity.pdbx_description
1 polymer ?
#
loop_
_entity_poly.entity_id
_entity_poly.type
_entity_poly.pdbx_seq_one_letter_code
_entity_poly.pdbx_strand_id
1 'polypeptide(L)'
;MNSLSSENRFHSLPFSLTKMPNTSESISHNPLSVSVQSVMGELDSTPVQDSPPLTASPGSAHGLEVGSLAEVKENPPFYGVIRWIGQPPGLNEVLAGLELEDECVGCTDGTFRGTRYFTCALKKALFVKLKSCRPDSRFASLQPVSNQIERCNSLAFGGYLSEVVEENTPPKMEKEGLEIMIGKKKGIQGHYNSCYLDSTLFCLFAFSSVLDTVLLRPKDKTDVEYYSETQELLRTEIVNPLRIYGYVCATKIMKLRKILEKVEAASGFTSEEKDPEEFLNILFHHILRVEPLLKIRSAGQKVQDCYFYQIFMEKNEKVGVPTIQQLLEWSFINSNLKFAEAPSCLIIQMPRFGKDFKLFKKIFPSLELNITDLLEDTPRQCRICGGLAVYECRECYEDPEISAGKIKQFCKPCNTQVHLHPKRLNHKYNPVSLPKDLPDWDWRHGCIPSQKMELFAVLCIETSHYVAFVKYGRDDSSWLFFDSMADRDGGQNGFNIPQVTPCPEVREYLKMSPEDLHSLDSRSIQGCARRLLCDAYMCMYQSPTMSLYK
;
A
#
# COMPACT_ATOMS: atom_id res chain seq x y z
N MET A 1 -6.95 30.33 57.06
CA MET A 1 -7.37 30.45 55.65
C MET A 1 -6.24 29.83 54.85
N ASN A 2 -6.49 28.67 54.22
CA ASN A 2 -5.42 27.76 53.79
C ASN A 2 -5.46 27.54 52.28
N SER A 3 -4.35 27.00 51.78
CA SER A 3 -4.11 26.64 50.37
C SER A 3 -5.10 25.61 49.82
N LEU A 4 -5.19 25.57 48.49
CA LEU A 4 -5.36 24.32 47.74
C LEU A 4 -4.57 24.38 46.43
N SER A 5 -4.04 23.23 46.02
CA SER A 5 -3.17 23.05 44.84
C SER A 5 -3.90 22.27 43.75
N SER A 6 -3.73 22.67 42.49
CA SER A 6 -4.22 21.91 41.33
C SER A 6 -3.15 20.97 40.77
N GLU A 7 -3.38 19.65 40.89
CA GLU A 7 -2.55 18.63 40.24
C GLU A 7 -2.85 18.57 38.73
N ASN A 8 -1.81 18.63 37.89
CA ASN A 8 -1.93 18.20 36.49
C ASN A 8 -1.81 16.67 36.44
N ARG A 9 -2.87 15.98 36.02
CA ARG A 9 -2.84 14.53 35.78
C ARG A 9 -2.61 14.24 34.29
N PHE A 10 -1.61 13.40 34.03
CA PHE A 10 -1.33 12.88 32.69
C PHE A 10 -2.45 11.93 32.26
N HIS A 11 -2.92 12.07 31.02
CA HIS A 11 -3.90 11.15 30.44
C HIS A 11 -3.18 10.00 29.72
N SER A 12 -3.38 8.78 30.21
CA SER A 12 -2.90 7.55 29.58
C SER A 12 -3.72 7.18 28.34
N LEU A 13 -3.07 6.56 27.36
CA LEU A 13 -3.71 5.95 26.19
C LEU A 13 -4.59 4.74 26.61
N PRO A 14 -5.83 4.60 26.09
CA PRO A 14 -6.64 3.40 26.29
C PRO A 14 -6.72 2.53 25.01
N PHE A 15 -6.25 1.28 25.11
CA PHE A 15 -6.54 0.21 24.14
C PHE A 15 -7.00 -1.03 24.89
N SER A 16 -8.29 -1.39 24.77
CA SER A 16 -8.87 -2.74 24.92
C SER A 16 -10.40 -2.67 25.04
N LEU A 17 -11.12 -3.44 24.21
CA LEU A 17 -12.55 -3.72 24.39
C LEU A 17 -12.83 -5.22 24.19
N THR A 18 -12.38 -6.04 25.12
CA THR A 18 -12.84 -7.43 25.26
C THR A 18 -14.32 -7.44 25.66
N LYS A 19 -15.18 -8.07 24.84
CA LYS A 19 -16.63 -8.14 25.10
C LYS A 19 -17.07 -9.58 25.35
N MET A 20 -17.50 -9.86 26.58
CA MET A 20 -18.22 -11.07 26.97
C MET A 20 -19.68 -10.71 27.34
N PRO A 21 -20.65 -11.63 27.21
CA PRO A 21 -22.07 -11.31 27.29
C PRO A 21 -22.61 -11.31 28.73
N ASN A 22 -23.61 -10.47 28.99
CA ASN A 22 -24.44 -10.52 30.20
C ASN A 22 -25.89 -10.87 29.85
N THR A 23 -26.52 -11.66 30.70
CA THR A 23 -27.90 -12.15 30.59
C THR A 23 -28.79 -11.58 31.70
N SER A 24 -29.97 -11.05 31.35
CA SER A 24 -31.14 -11.05 32.26
C SER A 24 -32.43 -10.67 31.52
N GLU A 25 -33.47 -11.43 31.84
CA GLU A 25 -34.88 -11.40 31.38
C GLU A 25 -35.56 -10.02 31.55
N SER A 26 -36.67 -9.68 30.88
CA SER A 26 -37.97 -10.37 31.04
C SER A 26 -39.12 -9.86 30.12
N ILE A 27 -40.04 -10.78 29.75
CA ILE A 27 -41.55 -10.69 29.85
C ILE A 27 -42.25 -9.46 29.17
N SER A 28 -43.29 -9.59 28.32
CA SER A 28 -44.13 -10.72 27.89
C SER A 28 -44.92 -10.47 26.58
N HIS A 29 -45.63 -11.53 26.14
CA HIS A 29 -46.77 -11.63 25.20
C HIS A 29 -46.51 -12.18 23.78
N ASN A 30 -47.40 -13.13 23.45
CA ASN A 30 -47.49 -14.09 22.35
C ASN A 30 -49.02 -14.15 22.00
N PRO A 31 -49.56 -14.97 21.08
CA PRO A 31 -48.94 -15.95 20.17
C PRO A 31 -49.47 -15.91 18.71
N LEU A 32 -48.99 -16.87 17.89
CA LEU A 32 -49.72 -17.73 16.91
C LEU A 32 -48.73 -18.19 15.80
N SER A 33 -48.69 -19.44 15.30
CA SER A 33 -49.13 -20.76 15.82
C SER A 33 -48.66 -21.91 14.91
N VAL A 34 -48.13 -23.00 15.51
CA VAL A 34 -48.20 -24.42 15.06
C VAL A 34 -47.55 -24.83 13.70
N SER A 35 -46.45 -25.61 13.80
CA SER A 35 -46.20 -27.01 13.32
C SER A 35 -46.69 -27.49 11.92
N VAL A 36 -46.21 -28.60 11.29
CA VAL A 36 -45.85 -29.96 11.78
C VAL A 36 -44.78 -30.64 10.86
N GLN A 37 -44.12 -31.70 11.34
CA GLN A 37 -43.07 -32.52 10.67
C GLN A 37 -43.63 -33.71 9.85
N SER A 38 -42.80 -34.37 9.02
CA SER A 38 -42.84 -35.85 8.84
C SER A 38 -41.53 -36.42 8.24
N VAL A 39 -41.40 -37.75 8.14
CA VAL A 39 -40.15 -38.53 7.98
C VAL A 39 -40.26 -39.70 6.97
N MET A 40 -39.12 -40.08 6.38
CA MET A 40 -38.69 -41.28 5.57
C MET A 40 -39.67 -42.43 5.18
N GLY A 41 -39.37 -43.08 4.04
CA GLY A 41 -39.90 -44.39 3.61
C GLY A 41 -39.20 -44.95 2.34
N GLU A 42 -39.13 -46.28 2.18
CA GLU A 42 -38.26 -47.05 1.24
C GLU A 42 -38.92 -48.42 0.88
N LEU A 43 -38.59 -49.27 -0.11
CA LEU A 43 -37.59 -49.31 -1.23
C LEU A 43 -38.36 -49.42 -2.61
N ASP A 44 -38.14 -50.25 -3.67
CA ASP A 44 -37.14 -51.30 -4.04
C ASP A 44 -37.05 -51.66 -5.57
N SER A 45 -35.92 -52.31 -5.92
CA SER A 45 -35.62 -53.32 -6.97
C SER A 45 -36.02 -53.20 -8.48
N THR A 46 -35.04 -52.75 -9.31
CA THR A 46 -34.49 -53.40 -10.55
C THR A 46 -35.33 -53.64 -11.85
N PRO A 47 -34.72 -53.93 -13.05
CA PRO A 47 -33.37 -53.65 -13.59
C PRO A 47 -33.32 -53.11 -15.07
N VAL A 48 -32.08 -52.90 -15.62
CA VAL A 48 -31.66 -52.66 -17.04
C VAL A 48 -32.20 -51.39 -17.78
N GLN A 49 -31.53 -50.80 -18.79
CA GLN A 49 -30.38 -51.21 -19.63
C GLN A 49 -29.42 -50.03 -19.97
N ASP A 50 -28.35 -50.28 -20.74
CA ASP A 50 -27.18 -49.41 -20.97
C ASP A 50 -27.39 -48.10 -21.77
N SER A 51 -26.42 -47.18 -21.60
CA SER A 51 -26.33 -45.88 -22.29
C SER A 51 -25.44 -45.91 -23.55
N PRO A 52 -25.76 -45.10 -24.59
CA PRO A 52 -24.74 -44.46 -25.42
C PRO A 52 -24.32 -43.10 -24.81
N PRO A 53 -23.07 -42.63 -25.01
CA PRO A 53 -22.54 -41.47 -24.29
C PRO A 53 -23.10 -40.14 -24.80
N LEU A 54 -23.44 -39.24 -23.87
CA LEU A 54 -23.63 -37.82 -24.15
C LEU A 54 -22.28 -37.21 -24.55
N THR A 55 -22.14 -36.87 -25.83
CA THR A 55 -20.98 -36.13 -26.35
C THR A 55 -20.87 -34.78 -25.65
N ALA A 56 -19.71 -34.49 -25.05
CA ALA A 56 -19.46 -33.22 -24.38
C ALA A 56 -19.73 -32.03 -25.31
N SER A 57 -20.58 -31.11 -24.87
CA SER A 57 -20.92 -29.89 -25.62
C SER A 57 -19.73 -28.91 -25.64
N PRO A 58 -19.51 -28.19 -26.75
CA PRO A 58 -18.52 -27.11 -26.79
C PRO A 58 -18.86 -26.03 -25.76
N GLY A 59 -17.89 -25.62 -24.94
CA GLY A 59 -18.09 -24.65 -23.86
C GLY A 59 -18.65 -23.31 -24.37
N SER A 60 -19.59 -22.72 -23.62
CA SER A 60 -20.28 -21.49 -24.02
C SER A 60 -19.33 -20.29 -24.11
N ALA A 61 -18.93 -19.94 -25.35
CA ALA A 61 -18.04 -18.81 -25.65
C ALA A 61 -18.62 -17.43 -25.32
N HIS A 62 -19.85 -17.35 -24.79
CA HIS A 62 -20.59 -16.11 -24.55
C HIS A 62 -21.16 -15.99 -23.13
N GLY A 63 -20.94 -16.98 -22.24
CA GLY A 63 -21.40 -16.90 -20.84
C GLY A 63 -22.92 -16.86 -20.67
N LEU A 64 -23.67 -17.30 -21.69
CA LEU A 64 -25.13 -17.44 -21.68
C LEU A 64 -25.50 -18.92 -21.72
N GLU A 65 -26.56 -19.28 -20.99
CA GLU A 65 -27.11 -20.62 -20.85
C GLU A 65 -28.65 -20.63 -20.84
N VAL A 66 -29.27 -21.81 -20.87
CA VAL A 66 -30.73 -21.95 -20.75
C VAL A 66 -31.17 -21.50 -19.35
N GLY A 67 -32.09 -20.55 -19.30
CA GLY A 67 -32.48 -19.83 -18.07
C GLY A 67 -31.90 -18.41 -17.96
N SER A 68 -30.90 -18.05 -18.78
CA SER A 68 -30.34 -16.69 -18.78
C SER A 68 -31.34 -15.65 -19.29
N LEU A 69 -31.41 -14.50 -18.61
CA LEU A 69 -32.03 -13.27 -19.11
C LEU A 69 -31.14 -12.63 -20.17
N ALA A 70 -31.68 -12.37 -21.36
CA ALA A 70 -30.93 -11.90 -22.50
C ALA A 70 -31.62 -10.75 -23.26
N GLU A 71 -30.81 -9.77 -23.67
CA GLU A 71 -31.17 -8.76 -24.67
C GLU A 71 -30.70 -9.19 -26.08
N VAL A 72 -31.46 -8.81 -27.11
CA VAL A 72 -31.08 -8.90 -28.52
C VAL A 72 -31.10 -7.49 -29.10
N LYS A 73 -29.96 -7.08 -29.69
CA LYS A 73 -29.76 -5.70 -30.18
C LYS A 73 -30.40 -5.45 -31.54
N GLU A 74 -31.70 -5.22 -31.51
CA GLU A 74 -32.51 -4.61 -32.57
C GLU A 74 -32.90 -3.17 -32.18
N ASN A 75 -33.64 -2.47 -33.05
CA ASN A 75 -34.20 -1.13 -32.78
C ASN A 75 -35.74 -1.15 -32.90
N PRO A 76 -36.51 -1.18 -31.80
CA PRO A 76 -36.08 -1.30 -30.40
C PRO A 76 -35.51 -2.69 -30.07
N PRO A 77 -34.74 -2.82 -28.97
CA PRO A 77 -34.17 -4.11 -28.55
C PRO A 77 -35.26 -5.04 -27.96
N PHE A 78 -35.06 -6.34 -28.13
CA PHE A 78 -35.93 -7.36 -27.55
C PHE A 78 -35.30 -7.96 -26.28
N TYR A 79 -36.11 -8.20 -25.26
CA TYR A 79 -35.71 -8.82 -24.00
C TYR A 79 -36.47 -10.14 -23.79
N GLY A 80 -35.82 -11.14 -23.21
CA GLY A 80 -36.44 -12.43 -22.90
C GLY A 80 -35.54 -13.41 -22.16
N VAL A 81 -36.10 -14.57 -21.84
CA VAL A 81 -35.39 -15.69 -21.19
C VAL A 81 -34.97 -16.70 -22.26
N ILE A 82 -33.69 -17.11 -22.29
CA ILE A 82 -33.24 -18.20 -23.17
C ILE A 82 -33.88 -19.51 -22.69
N ARG A 83 -34.75 -20.10 -23.51
CA ARG A 83 -35.41 -21.40 -23.26
C ARG A 83 -34.72 -22.57 -23.94
N TRP A 84 -33.91 -22.31 -24.96
CA TRP A 84 -33.18 -23.34 -25.70
C TRP A 84 -31.87 -22.81 -26.28
N ILE A 85 -30.82 -23.63 -26.31
CA ILE A 85 -29.58 -23.37 -27.06
C ILE A 85 -29.23 -24.64 -27.82
N GLY A 86 -28.88 -24.52 -29.10
CA GLY A 86 -28.42 -25.65 -29.90
C GLY A 86 -28.27 -25.34 -31.39
N GLN A 87 -27.95 -26.37 -32.17
CA GLN A 87 -27.75 -26.28 -33.61
C GLN A 87 -28.91 -26.99 -34.33
N PRO A 88 -29.85 -26.28 -34.98
CA PRO A 88 -30.96 -26.91 -35.70
C PRO A 88 -30.48 -27.74 -36.91
N PRO A 89 -31.20 -28.82 -37.30
CA PRO A 89 -30.88 -29.57 -38.51
C PRO A 89 -30.79 -28.68 -39.75
N GLY A 90 -29.71 -28.82 -40.52
CA GLY A 90 -29.47 -28.02 -41.72
C GLY A 90 -28.97 -26.58 -41.46
N LEU A 91 -28.40 -26.30 -40.28
CA LEU A 91 -27.65 -25.07 -40.00
C LEU A 91 -26.29 -25.40 -39.37
N ASN A 92 -25.28 -24.58 -39.66
CA ASN A 92 -23.90 -24.69 -39.11
C ASN A 92 -23.62 -23.66 -38.00
N GLU A 93 -24.66 -23.02 -37.45
CA GLU A 93 -24.53 -22.02 -36.38
C GLU A 93 -25.42 -22.41 -35.19
N VAL A 94 -24.90 -22.21 -33.98
CA VAL A 94 -25.67 -22.36 -32.73
C VAL A 94 -26.64 -21.18 -32.60
N LEU A 95 -27.92 -21.49 -32.43
CA LEU A 95 -28.98 -20.54 -32.14
C LEU A 95 -29.37 -20.60 -30.65
N ALA A 96 -29.86 -19.47 -30.15
CA ALA A 96 -30.64 -19.38 -28.93
C ALA A 96 -32.12 -19.20 -29.29
N GLY A 97 -33.00 -19.93 -28.61
CA GLY A 97 -34.44 -19.71 -28.60
C GLY A 97 -34.83 -18.95 -27.33
N LEU A 98 -35.33 -17.73 -27.47
CA LEU A 98 -35.76 -16.86 -26.38
C LEU A 98 -37.28 -16.85 -26.28
N GLU A 99 -37.80 -16.92 -25.06
CA GLU A 99 -39.16 -16.48 -24.74
C GLU A 99 -39.10 -14.99 -24.37
N LEU A 100 -39.66 -14.14 -25.24
CA LEU A 100 -39.69 -12.69 -25.09
C LEU A 100 -40.68 -12.25 -24.00
N GLU A 101 -40.44 -11.07 -23.42
CA GLU A 101 -41.38 -10.44 -22.48
C GLU A 101 -42.65 -9.98 -23.20
N ASP A 102 -42.53 -9.36 -24.37
CA ASP A 102 -43.63 -8.85 -25.20
C ASP A 102 -43.91 -9.73 -26.43
N GLU A 103 -45.11 -9.60 -27.01
CA GLU A 103 -45.43 -10.22 -28.30
C GLU A 103 -44.76 -9.48 -29.47
N CYS A 104 -44.09 -10.21 -30.36
CA CYS A 104 -43.42 -9.64 -31.54
C CYS A 104 -43.96 -10.22 -32.85
N VAL A 105 -44.14 -9.36 -33.86
CA VAL A 105 -44.66 -9.75 -35.18
C VAL A 105 -43.65 -10.64 -35.91
N GLY A 106 -44.04 -11.88 -36.19
CA GLY A 106 -43.19 -12.90 -36.83
C GLY A 106 -42.51 -13.87 -35.86
N CYS A 107 -42.63 -13.66 -34.54
CA CYS A 107 -42.21 -14.64 -33.54
C CYS A 107 -43.22 -15.81 -33.43
N THR A 108 -42.77 -16.94 -32.90
CA THR A 108 -43.55 -18.19 -32.85
C THR A 108 -43.99 -18.54 -31.42
N ASP A 109 -44.30 -19.81 -31.15
CA ASP A 109 -44.75 -20.40 -29.88
C ASP A 109 -43.72 -21.40 -29.28
N GLY A 110 -42.46 -21.30 -29.72
CA GLY A 110 -41.36 -22.22 -29.39
C GLY A 110 -40.99 -23.17 -30.55
N THR A 111 -41.55 -22.93 -31.73
CA THR A 111 -41.30 -23.68 -32.97
C THR A 111 -40.35 -22.94 -33.93
N PHE A 112 -39.48 -23.69 -34.63
CA PHE A 112 -38.59 -23.17 -35.66
C PHE A 112 -38.51 -24.18 -36.82
N ARG A 113 -38.78 -23.71 -38.05
CA ARG A 113 -38.85 -24.54 -39.28
C ARG A 113 -39.73 -25.81 -39.15
N GLY A 114 -40.82 -25.72 -38.38
CA GLY A 114 -41.77 -26.83 -38.15
C GLY A 114 -41.39 -27.79 -37.02
N THR A 115 -40.20 -27.69 -36.43
CA THR A 115 -39.80 -28.45 -35.24
C THR A 115 -40.05 -27.63 -33.99
N ARG A 116 -40.55 -28.24 -32.90
CA ARG A 116 -40.67 -27.61 -31.58
C ARG A 116 -39.38 -27.80 -30.78
N TYR A 117 -38.88 -26.71 -30.20
CA TYR A 117 -37.69 -26.72 -29.33
C TYR A 117 -38.02 -26.31 -27.88
N PHE A 118 -39.06 -25.50 -27.68
CA PHE A 118 -39.65 -25.20 -26.38
C PHE A 118 -41.15 -24.89 -26.54
N THR A 119 -41.80 -24.45 -25.47
CA THR A 119 -43.20 -24.01 -25.48
C THR A 119 -43.32 -22.70 -24.72
N CYS A 120 -43.96 -21.71 -25.34
CA CYS A 120 -44.27 -20.41 -24.74
C CYS A 120 -45.63 -19.91 -25.25
N ALA A 121 -46.05 -18.70 -24.85
CA ALA A 121 -47.18 -18.04 -25.48
C ALA A 121 -46.93 -17.75 -26.98
N LEU A 122 -48.01 -17.68 -27.76
CA LEU A 122 -47.95 -17.36 -29.19
C LEU A 122 -47.32 -15.97 -29.41
N LYS A 123 -46.50 -15.83 -30.46
CA LYS A 123 -45.71 -14.62 -30.79
C LYS A 123 -44.63 -14.24 -29.77
N LYS A 124 -44.24 -15.13 -28.85
CA LYS A 124 -43.16 -14.85 -27.88
C LYS A 124 -41.86 -15.63 -28.10
N ALA A 125 -41.81 -16.59 -29.03
CA ALA A 125 -40.54 -17.27 -29.34
C ALA A 125 -39.75 -16.58 -30.46
N LEU A 126 -38.53 -16.15 -30.14
CA LEU A 126 -37.55 -15.62 -31.08
C LEU A 126 -36.34 -16.56 -31.17
N PHE A 127 -35.94 -16.94 -32.39
CA PHE A 127 -34.74 -17.74 -32.64
C PHE A 127 -33.66 -16.88 -33.32
N VAL A 128 -32.54 -16.64 -32.63
CA VAL A 128 -31.41 -15.84 -33.11
C VAL A 128 -30.09 -16.57 -32.91
N LYS A 129 -29.02 -16.11 -33.56
CA LYS A 129 -27.68 -16.68 -33.37
C LYS A 129 -27.22 -16.39 -31.94
N LEU A 130 -26.62 -17.36 -31.23
CA LEU A 130 -26.23 -17.17 -29.82
C LEU A 130 -25.30 -15.95 -29.61
N LYS A 131 -24.43 -15.68 -30.60
CA LYS A 131 -23.54 -14.50 -30.67
C LYS A 131 -24.24 -13.13 -30.83
N SER A 132 -25.54 -13.12 -31.11
CA SER A 132 -26.36 -11.90 -31.17
C SER A 132 -27.04 -11.56 -29.84
N CYS A 133 -27.11 -12.52 -28.92
CA CYS A 133 -27.61 -12.33 -27.57
C CYS A 133 -26.55 -11.70 -26.67
N ARG A 134 -26.98 -10.94 -25.66
CA ARG A 134 -26.14 -10.45 -24.55
C ARG A 134 -26.91 -10.63 -23.24
N PRO A 135 -26.26 -10.70 -22.07
CA PRO A 135 -26.96 -10.62 -20.79
C PRO A 135 -27.80 -9.33 -20.73
N ASP A 136 -29.02 -9.44 -20.22
CA ASP A 136 -29.95 -8.30 -20.13
C ASP A 136 -29.37 -7.16 -19.29
N SER A 137 -29.12 -6.01 -19.91
CA SER A 137 -28.50 -4.86 -19.25
C SER A 137 -29.34 -4.27 -18.11
N ARG A 138 -30.65 -4.53 -18.06
CA ARG A 138 -31.54 -4.07 -16.97
C ARG A 138 -31.28 -4.80 -15.64
N PHE A 139 -30.68 -6.00 -15.69
CA PHE A 139 -30.46 -6.86 -14.53
C PHE A 139 -28.98 -7.16 -14.23
N ALA A 140 -28.05 -6.41 -14.85
CA ALA A 140 -26.61 -6.62 -14.72
C ALA A 140 -26.06 -6.52 -13.28
N SER A 141 -26.81 -5.91 -12.35
CA SER A 141 -26.48 -5.80 -10.93
C SER A 141 -26.89 -7.00 -10.06
N LEU A 142 -27.66 -7.96 -10.60
CA LEU A 142 -28.17 -9.13 -9.87
C LEU A 142 -27.42 -10.44 -10.20
N GLN A 143 -26.46 -10.39 -11.13
CA GLN A 143 -25.57 -11.51 -11.40
C GLN A 143 -24.60 -11.73 -10.22
N PRO A 144 -24.46 -12.96 -9.68
CA PRO A 144 -23.41 -13.26 -8.72
C PRO A 144 -22.04 -12.90 -9.30
N VAL A 145 -21.20 -12.23 -8.52
CA VAL A 145 -19.92 -11.68 -9.00
C VAL A 145 -18.91 -12.83 -9.21
N SER A 146 -18.97 -13.49 -10.37
CA SER A 146 -17.95 -14.47 -10.78
C SER A 146 -16.59 -13.76 -10.79
N ASN A 147 -15.69 -14.16 -9.88
CA ASN A 147 -14.44 -13.49 -9.54
C ASN A 147 -13.80 -12.73 -10.71
N GLN A 148 -13.83 -11.39 -10.70
CA GLN A 148 -13.11 -10.60 -11.73
C GLN A 148 -11.60 -10.93 -11.74
N ILE A 149 -11.08 -11.31 -10.57
CA ILE A 149 -9.73 -11.86 -10.33
C ILE A 149 -9.43 -13.09 -11.20
N GLU A 150 -10.42 -13.97 -11.44
CA GLU A 150 -10.29 -15.13 -12.33
C GLU A 150 -10.46 -14.75 -13.80
N ARG A 151 -11.24 -13.70 -14.11
CA ARG A 151 -11.32 -13.16 -15.47
C ARG A 151 -9.99 -12.58 -15.95
N CYS A 152 -9.18 -12.00 -15.06
CA CYS A 152 -7.79 -11.63 -15.34
C CYS A 152 -6.88 -12.82 -15.71
N ASN A 153 -7.25 -14.06 -15.36
CA ASN A 153 -6.57 -15.29 -15.80
C ASN A 153 -7.19 -15.91 -17.06
N SER A 154 -8.30 -15.35 -17.59
CA SER A 154 -8.97 -15.93 -18.77
C SER A 154 -8.20 -15.65 -20.06
N LEU A 155 -8.35 -16.53 -21.05
CA LEU A 155 -7.53 -16.60 -22.28
C LEU A 155 -7.48 -15.30 -23.10
N ALA A 156 -8.45 -14.39 -22.93
CA ALA A 156 -8.45 -13.06 -23.56
C ALA A 156 -7.37 -12.10 -23.00
N PHE A 157 -6.80 -12.37 -21.82
CA PHE A 157 -5.88 -11.49 -21.10
C PHE A 157 -4.44 -12.00 -21.07
N GLY A 158 -4.09 -13.05 -21.82
CA GLY A 158 -2.78 -13.71 -21.75
C GLY A 158 -1.56 -12.78 -21.90
N GLY A 159 -1.70 -11.68 -22.64
CA GLY A 159 -0.65 -10.67 -22.78
C GLY A 159 -0.40 -9.79 -21.54
N TYR A 160 -1.22 -9.87 -20.48
CA TYR A 160 -1.11 -9.10 -19.23
C TYR A 160 -0.76 -9.94 -18.00
N LEU A 161 -0.49 -11.23 -18.19
CA LEU A 161 0.09 -12.08 -17.15
C LEU A 161 1.54 -11.65 -16.87
N SER A 162 1.97 -11.71 -15.61
CA SER A 162 3.39 -11.61 -15.25
C SER A 162 3.95 -13.01 -14.95
N GLU A 163 5.17 -13.25 -15.42
CA GLU A 163 5.89 -14.50 -15.22
C GLU A 163 6.24 -14.75 -13.75
N VAL A 164 6.83 -15.91 -13.48
CA VAL A 164 7.43 -16.26 -12.17
C VAL A 164 8.93 -16.39 -12.39
N VAL A 165 9.72 -15.75 -11.55
CA VAL A 165 11.18 -15.69 -11.66
C VAL A 165 11.80 -16.18 -10.36
N GLU A 166 12.30 -17.41 -10.38
CA GLU A 166 12.96 -18.03 -9.22
C GLU A 166 14.32 -17.41 -8.88
N GLU A 167 15.02 -16.88 -9.89
CA GLU A 167 16.37 -16.33 -9.74
C GLU A 167 16.38 -15.02 -8.94
N ASN A 168 17.16 -14.98 -7.86
CA ASN A 168 17.32 -13.81 -6.99
C ASN A 168 17.79 -12.60 -7.80
N THR A 169 16.87 -11.68 -8.09
CA THR A 169 17.12 -10.54 -8.99
C THR A 169 17.43 -9.29 -8.17
N PRO A 170 18.68 -8.78 -8.16
CA PRO A 170 18.99 -7.49 -7.53
C PRO A 170 18.31 -6.32 -8.28
N PRO A 171 18.06 -5.18 -7.63
CA PRO A 171 17.52 -4.01 -8.30
C PRO A 171 18.53 -3.46 -9.32
N LYS A 172 18.07 -3.21 -10.55
CA LYS A 172 18.88 -2.58 -11.59
C LYS A 172 18.81 -1.06 -11.45
N MET A 173 19.96 -0.42 -11.33
CA MET A 173 20.07 1.03 -11.13
C MET A 173 20.41 1.75 -12.44
N GLU A 174 20.30 3.08 -12.41
CA GLU A 174 20.62 3.97 -13.52
C GLU A 174 19.98 3.51 -14.84
N LYS A 175 20.72 3.50 -15.95
CA LYS A 175 20.16 3.25 -17.30
C LYS A 175 19.54 1.86 -17.47
N GLU A 176 20.17 0.82 -16.90
CA GLU A 176 19.71 -0.56 -17.07
C GLU A 176 18.35 -0.81 -16.40
N GLY A 177 18.11 -0.20 -15.24
CA GLY A 177 16.78 -0.19 -14.62
C GLY A 177 15.80 0.69 -15.38
N LEU A 178 16.26 1.85 -15.85
CA LEU A 178 15.43 2.86 -16.51
C LEU A 178 14.77 2.35 -17.81
N GLU A 179 15.52 1.67 -18.66
CA GLU A 179 15.03 1.09 -19.92
C GLU A 179 13.98 -0.03 -19.69
N ILE A 180 14.10 -0.76 -18.59
CA ILE A 180 13.15 -1.82 -18.20
C ILE A 180 11.91 -1.22 -17.54
N MET A 181 12.04 -0.15 -16.75
CA MET A 181 11.00 0.31 -15.83
C MET A 181 10.11 1.43 -16.39
N ILE A 182 10.55 2.24 -17.37
CA ILE A 182 9.69 3.31 -17.94
C ILE A 182 8.58 2.73 -18.83
N GLY A 183 7.37 3.27 -18.69
CA GLY A 183 6.34 3.18 -19.73
C GLY A 183 4.90 3.11 -19.21
N LYS A 184 3.95 3.07 -20.15
CA LYS A 184 2.62 2.48 -19.88
C LYS A 184 2.77 0.96 -19.75
N LYS A 185 1.92 0.35 -18.91
CA LYS A 185 1.99 -1.08 -18.55
C LYS A 185 3.34 -1.42 -17.90
N LYS A 186 3.75 -0.59 -16.95
CA LYS A 186 4.95 -0.77 -16.12
C LYS A 186 4.66 -0.43 -14.66
N GLY A 187 5.47 -0.98 -13.76
CA GLY A 187 5.18 -1.04 -12.32
C GLY A 187 4.15 -2.12 -11.97
N ILE A 188 3.59 -2.01 -10.77
CA ILE A 188 2.60 -2.96 -10.25
C ILE A 188 1.20 -2.57 -10.73
N GLN A 189 0.45 -3.50 -11.32
CA GLN A 189 -0.93 -3.26 -11.75
C GLN A 189 -1.90 -3.22 -10.57
N GLY A 190 -2.56 -2.09 -10.35
CA GLY A 190 -3.55 -1.93 -9.30
C GLY A 190 -4.94 -2.48 -9.65
N HIS A 191 -5.67 -3.01 -8.68
CA HIS A 191 -7.02 -3.55 -8.81
C HIS A 191 -7.77 -3.48 -7.47
N TYR A 192 -8.99 -2.92 -7.47
CA TYR A 192 -9.85 -2.71 -6.29
C TYR A 192 -9.13 -2.15 -5.06
N ASN A 193 -8.86 -0.83 -5.06
CA ASN A 193 -8.30 -0.10 -3.91
C ASN A 193 -6.89 -0.56 -3.45
N SER A 194 -6.15 -1.33 -4.25
CA SER A 194 -4.82 -1.87 -3.90
C SER A 194 -3.69 -0.85 -3.79
N CYS A 195 -3.90 0.41 -4.14
CA CYS A 195 -2.84 1.40 -4.38
C CYS A 195 -1.89 1.63 -3.20
N TYR A 196 -2.36 1.43 -1.96
CA TYR A 196 -1.53 1.45 -0.75
C TYR A 196 -0.43 0.39 -0.80
N LEU A 197 -0.76 -0.84 -1.20
CA LEU A 197 0.14 -1.98 -1.27
C LEU A 197 0.96 -1.92 -2.57
N ASP A 198 0.35 -1.56 -3.70
CA ASP A 198 1.06 -1.38 -4.98
C ASP A 198 2.20 -0.36 -4.84
N SER A 199 1.89 0.81 -4.27
CA SER A 199 2.86 1.90 -4.10
C SER A 199 3.91 1.57 -3.05
N THR A 200 3.53 0.94 -1.93
CA THR A 200 4.49 0.59 -0.87
C THR A 200 5.48 -0.47 -1.34
N LEU A 201 5.01 -1.51 -2.05
CA LEU A 201 5.89 -2.52 -2.65
C LEU A 201 6.79 -1.93 -3.74
N PHE A 202 6.28 -1.02 -4.56
CA PHE A 202 7.09 -0.35 -5.58
C PHE A 202 8.18 0.53 -4.94
N CYS A 203 7.84 1.34 -3.92
CA CYS A 203 8.81 2.12 -3.15
C CYS A 203 9.94 1.24 -2.59
N LEU A 204 9.58 0.16 -1.90
CA LEU A 204 10.53 -0.67 -1.15
C LEU A 204 11.44 -1.55 -2.02
N PHE A 205 10.96 -2.04 -3.15
CA PHE A 205 11.65 -3.11 -3.89
C PHE A 205 12.00 -2.79 -5.36
N ALA A 206 11.46 -1.73 -5.97
CA ALA A 206 11.73 -1.43 -7.38
C ALA A 206 13.22 -1.12 -7.64
N PHE A 207 13.82 -0.24 -6.80
CA PHE A 207 15.20 0.23 -6.94
C PHE A 207 16.04 0.13 -5.65
N SER A 208 15.42 -0.15 -4.49
CA SER A 208 16.18 -0.44 -3.26
C SER A 208 16.39 -1.94 -3.08
N SER A 209 17.50 -2.28 -2.42
CA SER A 209 17.82 -3.63 -1.90
C SER A 209 17.78 -3.71 -0.38
N VAL A 210 17.34 -2.64 0.31
CA VAL A 210 17.52 -2.48 1.76
C VAL A 210 16.72 -3.51 2.59
N LEU A 211 15.69 -4.11 1.99
CA LEU A 211 14.88 -5.19 2.57
C LEU A 211 15.05 -6.55 1.85
N ASP A 212 16.03 -6.72 0.98
CA ASP A 212 16.21 -8.00 0.25
C ASP A 212 16.56 -9.16 1.19
N THR A 213 17.13 -8.88 2.37
CA THR A 213 17.29 -9.86 3.46
C THR A 213 15.98 -10.53 3.85
N VAL A 214 14.86 -9.81 3.80
CA VAL A 214 13.51 -10.32 4.11
C VAL A 214 13.04 -11.34 3.07
N LEU A 215 13.41 -11.14 1.81
CA LEU A 215 13.10 -12.04 0.70
C LEU A 215 13.98 -13.30 0.69
N LEU A 216 15.12 -13.27 1.40
CA LEU A 216 16.17 -14.29 1.36
C LEU A 216 16.37 -15.06 2.68
N ARG A 217 15.76 -14.63 3.80
CA ARG A 217 15.85 -15.32 5.09
C ARG A 217 15.25 -16.74 4.99
N PRO A 218 15.94 -17.82 5.40
CA PRO A 218 15.34 -19.15 5.50
C PRO A 218 14.22 -19.22 6.54
N LYS A 219 13.24 -20.11 6.35
CA LYS A 219 12.17 -20.32 7.35
C LYS A 219 12.75 -20.93 8.64
N ASP A 220 12.47 -20.29 9.77
CA ASP A 220 12.81 -20.76 11.11
C ASP A 220 11.64 -21.50 11.78
N LYS A 221 11.95 -22.31 12.79
CA LYS A 221 10.95 -23.05 13.59
C LYS A 221 9.95 -22.16 14.36
N THR A 222 10.20 -20.86 14.40
CA THR A 222 9.37 -19.87 15.10
C THR A 222 8.46 -19.06 14.16
N ASP A 223 8.52 -19.33 12.85
CA ASP A 223 7.73 -18.60 11.86
C ASP A 223 6.34 -19.22 11.61
N VAL A 224 5.40 -18.37 11.21
CA VAL A 224 4.01 -18.76 10.95
C VAL A 224 3.88 -19.72 9.77
N GLU A 225 2.73 -20.38 9.66
CA GLU A 225 2.39 -21.30 8.57
C GLU A 225 2.66 -20.68 7.19
N TYR A 226 2.01 -19.55 6.91
CA TYR A 226 2.05 -18.80 5.64
C TYR A 226 3.40 -18.11 5.32
N TYR A 227 4.43 -18.25 6.16
CA TYR A 227 5.72 -17.59 5.95
C TYR A 227 6.33 -17.87 4.57
N SER A 228 6.45 -19.16 4.21
CA SER A 228 7.03 -19.58 2.93
C SER A 228 6.15 -19.15 1.75
N GLU A 229 4.84 -19.42 1.82
CA GLU A 229 3.87 -18.99 0.78
C GLU A 229 3.99 -17.49 0.49
N THR A 230 4.16 -16.67 1.54
CA THR A 230 4.27 -15.20 1.41
C THR A 230 5.64 -14.76 0.88
N GLN A 231 6.74 -15.31 1.40
CA GLN A 231 8.09 -14.94 0.97
C GLN A 231 8.33 -15.37 -0.49
N GLU A 232 7.91 -16.58 -0.86
CA GLU A 232 8.03 -17.13 -2.20
C GLU A 232 7.21 -16.30 -3.19
N LEU A 233 5.92 -16.04 -2.90
CA LEU A 233 5.07 -15.14 -3.67
C LEU A 233 5.67 -13.74 -3.85
N LEU A 234 6.16 -13.14 -2.75
CA LEU A 234 6.72 -11.79 -2.77
C LEU A 234 8.02 -11.73 -3.56
N ARG A 235 8.90 -12.73 -3.43
CA ARG A 235 10.16 -12.81 -4.19
C ARG A 235 9.92 -13.15 -5.66
N THR A 236 9.29 -14.29 -5.94
CA THR A 236 9.32 -14.92 -7.28
C THR A 236 8.18 -14.49 -8.19
N GLU A 237 7.01 -14.12 -7.66
CA GLU A 237 5.87 -13.68 -8.46
C GLU A 237 5.68 -12.15 -8.50
N ILE A 238 6.36 -11.40 -7.61
CA ILE A 238 6.21 -9.94 -7.48
C ILE A 238 7.55 -9.22 -7.69
N VAL A 239 8.54 -9.37 -6.79
CA VAL A 239 9.76 -8.53 -6.79
C VAL A 239 10.71 -8.88 -7.95
N ASN A 240 11.01 -10.16 -8.18
CA ASN A 240 11.88 -10.57 -9.29
C ASN A 240 11.25 -10.21 -10.66
N PRO A 241 9.95 -10.49 -10.96
CA PRO A 241 9.31 -10.05 -12.20
C PRO A 241 9.25 -8.52 -12.36
N LEU A 242 9.07 -7.76 -11.27
CA LEU A 242 9.16 -6.30 -11.30
C LEU A 242 10.55 -5.85 -11.77
N ARG A 243 11.62 -6.45 -11.22
CA ARG A 243 13.02 -6.06 -11.52
C ARG A 243 13.53 -6.56 -12.88
N ILE A 244 13.04 -7.69 -13.41
CA ILE A 244 13.41 -8.18 -14.75
C ILE A 244 12.56 -7.54 -15.85
N TYR A 245 11.23 -7.52 -15.71
CA TYR A 245 10.31 -7.17 -16.79
C TYR A 245 9.67 -5.78 -16.64
N GLY A 246 9.84 -5.15 -15.48
CA GLY A 246 9.25 -3.85 -15.16
C GLY A 246 7.74 -3.89 -14.95
N TYR A 247 7.12 -5.07 -14.75
CA TYR A 247 5.67 -5.20 -14.67
C TYR A 247 5.22 -6.40 -13.80
N VAL A 248 4.17 -6.18 -12.98
CA VAL A 248 3.52 -7.23 -12.18
C VAL A 248 2.01 -7.19 -12.37
N CYS A 249 1.40 -8.34 -12.62
CA CYS A 249 -0.05 -8.47 -12.80
C CYS A 249 -0.81 -8.38 -11.46
N ALA A 250 -1.98 -7.76 -11.46
CA ALA A 250 -2.83 -7.59 -10.28
C ALA A 250 -3.26 -8.92 -9.63
N THR A 251 -3.21 -10.03 -10.36
CA THR A 251 -3.52 -11.37 -9.83
C THR A 251 -2.51 -11.84 -8.80
N LYS A 252 -1.22 -11.47 -8.94
CA LYS A 252 -0.16 -11.75 -7.96
C LYS A 252 -0.37 -10.94 -6.68
N ILE A 253 -0.72 -9.66 -6.85
CA ILE A 253 -1.10 -8.76 -5.75
C ILE A 253 -2.34 -9.29 -5.01
N MET A 254 -3.32 -9.81 -5.73
CA MET A 254 -4.52 -10.40 -5.12
C MET A 254 -4.25 -11.73 -4.39
N LYS A 255 -3.27 -12.53 -4.82
CA LYS A 255 -2.77 -13.66 -4.00
C LYS A 255 -2.27 -13.14 -2.63
N LEU A 256 -1.46 -12.08 -2.63
CA LEU A 256 -0.89 -11.52 -1.40
C LEU A 256 -1.99 -10.95 -0.48
N ARG A 257 -2.95 -10.20 -1.04
CA ARG A 257 -4.12 -9.69 -0.30
C ARG A 257 -4.97 -10.81 0.31
N LYS A 258 -5.12 -11.94 -0.39
CA LYS A 258 -5.77 -13.14 0.17
C LYS A 258 -4.99 -13.78 1.32
N ILE A 259 -3.66 -13.67 1.38
CA ILE A 259 -2.89 -14.14 2.54
C ILE A 259 -3.01 -13.16 3.71
N LEU A 260 -2.98 -11.84 3.47
CA LEU A 260 -3.22 -10.83 4.51
C LEU A 260 -4.59 -11.04 5.18
N GLU A 261 -5.65 -11.26 4.40
CA GLU A 261 -7.01 -11.55 4.91
C GLU A 261 -7.11 -12.91 5.65
N LYS A 262 -6.24 -13.90 5.38
CA LYS A 262 -6.17 -15.15 6.19
C LYS A 262 -5.57 -14.89 7.58
N VAL A 263 -4.66 -13.91 7.68
CA VAL A 263 -3.88 -13.62 8.90
C VAL A 263 -4.63 -12.64 9.81
N GLU A 264 -5.28 -11.63 9.23
CA GLU A 264 -6.18 -10.72 9.93
C GLU A 264 -7.57 -10.78 9.31
N ALA A 265 -8.38 -11.72 9.79
CA ALA A 265 -9.68 -12.05 9.22
C ALA A 265 -10.73 -10.95 9.44
N ALA A 266 -11.56 -10.71 8.42
CA ALA A 266 -12.60 -9.67 8.39
C ALA A 266 -12.06 -8.22 8.54
N SER A 267 -10.80 -8.01 8.13
CA SER A 267 -10.17 -6.70 8.01
C SER A 267 -10.52 -6.00 6.69
N GLY A 268 -10.94 -6.72 5.66
CA GLY A 268 -11.28 -6.18 4.34
C GLY A 268 -10.08 -6.00 3.40
N PHE A 269 -8.93 -6.63 3.68
CA PHE A 269 -7.72 -6.53 2.85
C PHE A 269 -7.97 -6.78 1.37
N THR A 270 -8.90 -7.66 1.02
CA THR A 270 -9.21 -8.02 -0.37
C THR A 270 -10.07 -7.01 -1.14
N SER A 271 -10.74 -6.08 -0.46
CA SER A 271 -11.72 -5.15 -1.08
C SER A 271 -11.50 -3.67 -0.77
N GLU A 272 -11.00 -3.32 0.41
CA GLU A 272 -10.98 -1.94 0.91
C GLU A 272 -9.64 -1.22 0.64
N GLU A 273 -9.67 0.11 0.74
CA GLU A 273 -8.46 0.94 0.84
C GLU A 273 -7.93 0.83 2.28
N LYS A 274 -6.63 0.61 2.44
CA LYS A 274 -5.95 0.49 3.74
C LYS A 274 -4.80 1.48 3.85
N ASP A 275 -4.37 1.77 5.07
CA ASP A 275 -3.19 2.58 5.31
C ASP A 275 -1.91 1.72 5.21
N PRO A 276 -0.82 2.23 4.59
CA PRO A 276 0.46 1.52 4.45
C PRO A 276 1.03 0.94 5.76
N GLU A 277 0.87 1.62 6.91
CA GLU A 277 1.25 1.08 8.22
C GLU A 277 0.58 -0.24 8.58
N GLU A 278 -0.71 -0.41 8.27
CA GLU A 278 -1.47 -1.63 8.57
C GLU A 278 -0.87 -2.80 7.76
N PHE A 279 -0.69 -2.57 6.46
CA PHE A 279 -0.03 -3.50 5.54
C PHE A 279 1.40 -3.86 6.00
N LEU A 280 2.23 -2.86 6.33
CA LEU A 280 3.62 -3.07 6.75
C LEU A 280 3.72 -3.84 8.06
N ASN A 281 2.86 -3.54 9.04
CA ASN A 281 2.82 -4.27 10.31
C ASN A 281 2.44 -5.74 10.09
N ILE A 282 1.43 -6.04 9.28
CA ILE A 282 1.03 -7.45 9.04
C ILE A 282 2.12 -8.19 8.28
N LEU A 283 2.64 -7.60 7.20
CA LEU A 283 3.66 -8.24 6.37
C LEU A 283 4.96 -8.47 7.17
N PHE A 284 5.45 -7.48 7.92
CA PHE A 284 6.74 -7.56 8.60
C PHE A 284 6.67 -8.16 10.01
N HIS A 285 5.66 -7.81 10.82
CA HIS A 285 5.54 -8.30 12.19
C HIS A 285 4.87 -9.67 12.26
N HIS A 286 3.67 -9.79 11.68
CA HIS A 286 2.83 -10.98 11.83
C HIS A 286 3.22 -12.13 10.90
N ILE A 287 3.65 -11.83 9.66
CA ILE A 287 3.97 -12.86 8.67
C ILE A 287 5.48 -13.13 8.58
N LEU A 288 6.27 -12.17 8.09
CA LEU A 288 7.69 -12.41 7.76
C LEU A 288 8.64 -12.30 8.96
N ARG A 289 8.13 -11.83 10.11
CA ARG A 289 8.85 -11.71 11.40
C ARG A 289 10.22 -11.06 11.23
N VAL A 290 10.20 -9.90 10.58
CA VAL A 290 11.37 -9.06 10.28
C VAL A 290 11.83 -8.39 11.57
N GLU A 291 13.14 -8.26 11.75
CA GLU A 291 13.71 -7.47 12.86
C GLU A 291 13.22 -6.01 12.77
N PRO A 292 12.79 -5.39 13.88
CA PRO A 292 12.35 -4.00 13.89
C PRO A 292 13.40 -3.06 13.28
N LEU A 293 13.02 -2.36 12.21
CA LEU A 293 13.93 -1.49 11.44
C LEU A 293 14.44 -0.31 12.27
N LEU A 294 13.65 0.13 13.25
CA LEU A 294 13.96 1.24 14.14
C LEU A 294 13.93 0.76 15.59
N LYS A 295 15.03 1.01 16.30
CA LYS A 295 15.15 0.82 17.76
C LYS A 295 15.33 2.19 18.41
N ILE A 296 14.28 2.69 19.06
CA ILE A 296 14.20 4.07 19.56
C ILE A 296 14.11 4.05 21.09
N ARG A 297 14.86 4.92 21.79
CA ARG A 297 14.81 5.07 23.24
C ARG A 297 14.35 6.48 23.62
N SER A 298 13.39 6.59 24.53
CA SER A 298 13.14 7.83 25.28
C SER A 298 13.97 7.84 26.55
N ALA A 299 14.52 8.98 26.96
CA ALA A 299 15.54 9.05 28.02
C ALA A 299 15.13 8.32 29.32
N GLY A 300 15.93 7.34 29.74
CA GLY A 300 15.69 6.53 30.94
C GLY A 300 14.65 5.40 30.79
N GLN A 301 14.02 5.25 29.61
CA GLN A 301 13.09 4.16 29.32
C GLN A 301 13.79 2.98 28.62
N LYS A 302 13.05 1.87 28.45
CA LYS A 302 13.47 0.77 27.58
C LYS A 302 13.48 1.23 26.12
N VAL A 303 14.26 0.52 25.30
CA VAL A 303 14.16 0.60 23.84
C VAL A 303 12.74 0.17 23.41
N GLN A 304 12.19 0.89 22.43
CA GLN A 304 10.95 0.61 21.74
C GLN A 304 11.26 0.25 20.29
N ASP A 305 10.57 -0.75 19.78
CA ASP A 305 10.83 -1.39 18.50
C ASP A 305 9.71 -1.05 17.51
N CYS A 306 10.04 -0.54 16.33
CA CYS A 306 9.06 -0.29 15.26
C CYS A 306 9.67 -0.38 13.84
N TYR A 307 8.81 -0.38 12.81
CA TYR A 307 9.23 -0.43 11.39
C TYR A 307 9.27 0.96 10.73
N PHE A 308 8.61 1.95 11.32
CA PHE A 308 8.48 3.32 10.82
C PHE A 308 8.27 4.30 11.97
N TYR A 309 8.53 5.59 11.73
CA TYR A 309 8.39 6.65 12.73
C TYR A 309 7.38 7.71 12.30
N GLN A 310 6.35 7.94 13.11
CA GLN A 310 5.41 9.05 12.93
C GLN A 310 5.98 10.35 13.53
N ILE A 311 6.01 11.40 12.71
CA ILE A 311 6.35 12.75 13.17
C ILE A 311 5.22 13.29 14.05
N PHE A 312 5.52 13.66 15.29
CA PHE A 312 4.60 14.25 16.26
C PHE A 312 5.14 15.59 16.79
N MET A 313 4.46 16.69 16.47
CA MET A 313 4.82 18.03 16.92
C MET A 313 3.64 18.99 16.91
N GLU A 314 3.78 20.08 17.65
CA GLU A 314 2.98 21.29 17.47
C GLU A 314 3.50 22.10 16.27
N LYS A 315 2.63 22.88 15.65
CA LYS A 315 2.97 23.65 14.45
C LYS A 315 3.73 24.92 14.78
N ASN A 316 5.02 24.96 14.43
CA ASN A 316 5.80 26.20 14.49
C ASN A 316 5.39 27.14 13.34
N GLU A 317 4.55 28.14 13.63
CA GLU A 317 4.06 29.12 12.64
C GLU A 317 5.17 29.92 11.94
N LYS A 318 6.38 29.98 12.52
CA LYS A 318 7.53 30.71 11.97
C LYS A 318 8.17 30.02 10.77
N VAL A 319 7.83 28.76 10.48
CA VAL A 319 8.42 28.00 9.35
C VAL A 319 7.36 27.68 8.30
N GLY A 320 7.51 28.30 7.13
CA GLY A 320 6.53 28.21 6.05
C GLY A 320 6.51 26.88 5.29
N VAL A 321 7.68 26.27 5.06
CA VAL A 321 7.87 24.93 4.50
C VAL A 321 9.00 24.26 5.28
N PRO A 322 8.73 23.22 6.09
CA PRO A 322 9.77 22.53 6.84
C PRO A 322 10.45 21.44 6.00
N THR A 323 11.73 21.20 6.27
CA THR A 323 12.48 20.04 5.75
C THR A 323 12.26 18.81 6.63
N ILE A 324 12.40 17.61 6.08
CA ILE A 324 12.27 16.37 6.88
C ILE A 324 13.36 16.26 7.95
N GLN A 325 14.57 16.77 7.71
CA GLN A 325 15.60 16.92 8.74
C GLN A 325 15.08 17.72 9.95
N GLN A 326 14.49 18.91 9.72
CA GLN A 326 13.90 19.73 10.79
C GLN A 326 12.72 19.03 11.47
N LEU A 327 11.83 18.39 10.70
CA LEU A 327 10.68 17.68 11.26
C LEU A 327 11.11 16.52 12.17
N LEU A 328 12.10 15.73 11.76
CA LEU A 328 12.64 14.64 12.56
C LEU A 328 13.36 15.16 13.82
N GLU A 329 14.22 16.19 13.69
CA GLU A 329 14.89 16.83 14.83
C GLU A 329 13.87 17.36 15.85
N TRP A 330 12.88 18.15 15.44
CA TRP A 330 11.85 18.68 16.34
C TRP A 330 11.04 17.57 17.02
N SER A 331 10.64 16.53 16.28
CA SER A 331 9.87 15.40 16.82
C SER A 331 10.68 14.61 17.87
N PHE A 332 11.95 14.32 17.59
CA PHE A 332 12.86 13.65 18.53
C PHE A 332 13.18 14.52 19.75
N ILE A 333 13.44 15.82 19.55
CA ILE A 333 13.70 16.76 20.66
C ILE A 333 12.47 16.86 21.56
N ASN A 334 11.27 16.99 20.98
CA ASN A 334 10.03 17.15 21.73
C ASN A 334 9.76 15.94 22.65
N SER A 335 9.72 14.74 22.06
CA SER A 335 9.49 13.46 22.75
C SER A 335 10.73 12.90 23.48
N ASN A 336 11.84 13.65 23.47
CA ASN A 336 13.10 13.31 24.14
C ASN A 336 13.66 11.91 23.74
N LEU A 337 13.71 11.67 22.42
CA LEU A 337 14.07 10.41 21.79
C LEU A 337 15.51 10.41 21.24
N LYS A 338 16.10 9.22 21.17
CA LYS A 338 17.30 8.90 20.39
C LYS A 338 17.14 7.54 19.70
N PHE A 339 17.87 7.32 18.61
CA PHE A 339 18.06 6.00 18.03
C PHE A 339 19.12 5.23 18.84
N ALA A 340 18.81 4.00 19.26
CA ALA A 340 19.71 3.15 20.03
C ALA A 340 20.80 2.49 19.16
N GLU A 341 20.55 2.37 17.85
CA GLU A 341 21.49 1.93 16.81
C GLU A 341 21.15 2.64 15.49
N ALA A 342 22.07 2.65 14.53
CA ALA A 342 21.84 3.28 13.23
C ALA A 342 20.98 2.38 12.32
N PRO A 343 19.76 2.81 11.92
CA PRO A 343 18.87 1.98 11.10
C PRO A 343 19.40 1.83 9.67
N SER A 344 19.25 0.64 9.09
CA SER A 344 19.54 0.40 7.68
C SER A 344 18.50 1.02 6.75
N CYS A 345 17.22 0.94 7.16
CA CYS A 345 16.06 1.53 6.50
C CYS A 345 15.27 2.38 7.50
N LEU A 346 14.96 3.63 7.16
CA LEU A 346 14.21 4.57 7.98
C LEU A 346 13.00 5.10 7.20
N ILE A 347 11.82 4.58 7.55
CA ILE A 347 10.53 5.02 7.01
C ILE A 347 9.94 6.06 7.97
N ILE A 348 9.62 7.25 7.47
CA ILE A 348 9.11 8.38 8.25
C ILE A 348 7.72 8.77 7.73
N GLN A 349 6.69 8.65 8.56
CA GLN A 349 5.35 9.16 8.25
C GLN A 349 5.26 10.67 8.51
N MET A 350 4.64 11.40 7.58
CA MET A 350 4.48 12.85 7.64
C MET A 350 3.39 13.27 8.65
N PRO A 351 3.45 14.49 9.22
CA PRO A 351 2.45 14.96 10.18
C PRO A 351 1.10 15.27 9.52
N ARG A 352 0.23 14.26 9.52
CA ARG A 352 -1.15 14.26 9.00
C ARG A 352 -2.12 13.76 10.07
N PHE A 353 -3.38 14.15 9.98
CA PHE A 353 -4.45 13.71 10.89
C PHE A 353 -5.70 13.34 10.06
N GLY A 354 -5.85 12.06 9.74
CA GLY A 354 -6.87 11.60 8.79
C GLY A 354 -6.60 12.05 7.35
N LYS A 355 -7.60 11.94 6.47
CA LYS A 355 -7.45 12.21 5.03
C LYS A 355 -7.37 13.71 4.69
N ASP A 356 -8.12 14.55 5.41
CA ASP A 356 -8.28 15.97 5.07
C ASP A 356 -7.22 16.92 5.68
N PHE A 357 -6.63 16.57 6.83
CA PHE A 357 -5.76 17.49 7.57
C PHE A 357 -4.26 17.16 7.37
N LYS A 358 -3.55 18.10 6.75
CA LYS A 358 -2.08 18.14 6.65
C LYS A 358 -1.55 19.29 7.50
N LEU A 359 -0.61 19.03 8.41
CA LEU A 359 -0.09 20.08 9.32
C LEU A 359 0.61 21.23 8.55
N PHE A 360 1.28 20.88 7.45
CA PHE A 360 1.95 21.79 6.52
C PHE A 360 1.41 21.60 5.09
N LYS A 361 1.31 22.70 4.32
CA LYS A 361 0.80 22.67 2.92
C LYS A 361 1.82 22.16 1.91
N LYS A 362 3.11 22.30 2.22
CA LYS A 362 4.23 21.68 1.52
C LYS A 362 5.22 21.18 2.56
N ILE A 363 5.94 20.09 2.27
CA ILE A 363 7.08 19.60 3.05
C ILE A 363 8.23 19.43 2.07
N PHE A 364 9.45 19.80 2.46
CA PHE A 364 10.65 19.60 1.64
C PHE A 364 11.28 18.24 1.96
N PRO A 365 11.28 17.26 1.04
CA PRO A 365 11.89 15.97 1.27
C PRO A 365 13.42 16.10 1.18
N SER A 366 14.09 16.02 2.33
CA SER A 366 15.55 16.10 2.42
C SER A 366 16.20 14.95 1.65
N LEU A 367 17.03 15.24 0.64
CA LEU A 367 17.71 14.21 -0.19
C LEU A 367 18.73 13.37 0.60
N GLU A 368 19.39 13.99 1.58
CA GLU A 368 20.16 13.33 2.62
C GLU A 368 19.54 13.65 3.98
N LEU A 369 19.63 12.71 4.92
CA LEU A 369 19.25 12.88 6.32
C LEU A 369 20.47 12.62 7.21
N ASN A 370 20.77 13.51 8.15
CA ASN A 370 21.87 13.37 9.09
C ASN A 370 21.33 12.97 10.47
N ILE A 371 21.59 11.71 10.86
CA ILE A 371 21.09 11.12 12.11
C ILE A 371 22.15 11.11 13.23
N THR A 372 23.37 11.58 12.96
CA THR A 372 24.50 11.55 13.93
C THR A 372 24.14 12.15 15.29
N ASP A 373 23.39 13.26 15.30
CA ASP A 373 23.02 13.98 16.52
C ASP A 373 21.76 13.40 17.21
N LEU A 374 21.07 12.47 16.53
CA LEU A 374 19.90 11.72 17.01
C LEU A 374 20.26 10.32 17.53
N LEU A 375 21.49 9.86 17.35
CA LEU A 375 21.98 8.57 17.84
C LEU A 375 22.48 8.64 19.29
N GLU A 376 22.29 7.52 20.00
CA GLU A 376 23.04 7.19 21.22
C GLU A 376 24.46 6.69 20.88
N ASP A 377 25.35 6.70 21.88
CA ASP A 377 26.69 6.08 21.86
C ASP A 377 27.55 6.41 20.63
N THR A 378 27.31 7.59 20.03
CA THR A 378 27.92 8.06 18.78
C THR A 378 28.73 9.33 19.04
N PRO A 379 29.99 9.45 18.58
CA PRO A 379 30.78 10.67 18.75
C PRO A 379 30.12 11.84 17.99
N ARG A 380 29.90 12.97 18.68
CA ARG A 380 29.22 14.14 18.10
C ARG A 380 30.09 15.39 18.07
N GLN A 381 29.81 16.29 17.13
CA GLN A 381 30.58 17.52 16.97
C GLN A 381 30.08 18.67 17.85
N CYS A 382 30.99 19.30 18.60
CA CYS A 382 30.74 20.52 19.36
C CYS A 382 30.48 21.71 18.42
N ARG A 383 29.33 22.38 18.62
CA ARG A 383 28.87 23.50 17.78
C ARG A 383 29.71 24.79 17.87
N ILE A 384 30.70 24.86 18.76
CA ILE A 384 31.54 26.05 18.97
C ILE A 384 32.96 25.86 18.42
N CYS A 385 33.62 24.75 18.73
CA CYS A 385 35.04 24.54 18.40
C CYS A 385 35.31 23.33 17.48
N GLY A 386 34.27 22.64 17.01
CA GLY A 386 34.41 21.51 16.07
C GLY A 386 34.94 20.20 16.68
N GLY A 387 35.41 20.19 17.93
CA GLY A 387 35.88 18.97 18.60
C GLY A 387 34.78 18.12 19.25
N LEU A 388 35.17 17.03 19.91
CA LEU A 388 34.23 16.07 20.53
C LEU A 388 33.30 16.73 21.57
N ALA A 389 31.99 16.59 21.37
CA ALA A 389 30.97 16.97 22.34
C ALA A 389 30.76 15.89 23.40
N VAL A 390 30.56 16.33 24.64
CA VAL A 390 30.32 15.46 25.82
C VAL A 390 29.08 15.90 26.62
N TYR A 391 28.46 17.03 26.24
CA TYR A 391 27.20 17.51 26.80
C TYR A 391 26.24 17.93 25.67
N GLU A 392 24.94 17.71 25.86
CA GLU A 392 23.87 18.26 25.02
C GLU A 392 22.85 19.01 25.87
N CYS A 393 22.22 20.05 25.29
CA CYS A 393 21.26 20.89 26.01
C CYS A 393 20.02 21.15 25.16
N ARG A 394 18.87 20.62 25.61
CA ARG A 394 17.56 20.83 24.97
C ARG A 394 17.13 22.30 25.05
N GLU A 395 17.30 22.94 26.20
CA GLU A 395 16.91 24.35 26.41
C GLU A 395 17.69 25.32 25.53
N CYS A 396 18.95 25.02 25.21
CA CYS A 396 19.70 25.78 24.22
C CYS A 396 19.13 25.68 22.79
N TYR A 397 18.30 24.69 22.43
CA TYR A 397 17.90 24.45 21.03
C TYR A 397 17.20 25.65 20.38
N GLU A 398 16.32 26.28 21.15
CA GLU A 398 15.56 27.48 20.77
C GLU A 398 16.43 28.74 20.64
N ASP A 399 17.67 28.70 21.14
CA ASP A 399 18.60 29.83 21.11
C ASP A 399 19.11 30.09 19.67
N PRO A 400 18.79 31.25 19.07
CA PRO A 400 19.22 31.58 17.72
C PRO A 400 20.69 32.05 17.65
N GLU A 401 21.29 32.46 18.78
CA GLU A 401 22.67 32.96 18.83
C GLU A 401 23.69 31.86 18.55
N ILE A 402 23.34 30.59 18.83
CA ILE A 402 24.27 29.45 18.79
C ILE A 402 23.82 28.45 17.73
N SER A 403 24.22 28.66 16.46
CA SER A 403 23.87 27.76 15.35
C SER A 403 22.37 27.44 15.28
N ALA A 404 21.57 28.45 14.93
CA ALA A 404 20.11 28.38 14.87
C ALA A 404 19.60 27.12 14.14
N GLY A 405 18.50 26.54 14.64
CA GLY A 405 17.84 25.39 14.02
C GLY A 405 18.54 24.02 14.12
N LYS A 406 19.72 23.93 14.77
CA LYS A 406 20.47 22.66 14.96
C LYS A 406 20.50 22.21 16.41
N ILE A 407 20.53 20.88 16.65
CA ILE A 407 20.80 20.28 17.97
C ILE A 407 22.07 20.88 18.60
N LYS A 408 22.02 21.18 19.91
CA LYS A 408 23.04 21.95 20.62
C LYS A 408 23.84 21.03 21.55
N GLN A 409 25.12 20.88 21.23
CA GLN A 409 26.03 19.99 21.95
C GLN A 409 27.45 20.56 21.97
N PHE A 410 28.15 20.29 23.06
CA PHE A 410 29.32 21.03 23.47
C PHE A 410 30.40 20.12 24.07
N CYS A 411 31.67 20.42 23.79
CA CYS A 411 32.79 19.90 24.57
C CYS A 411 32.80 20.58 25.96
N LYS A 412 33.47 19.99 26.95
CA LYS A 412 33.43 20.46 28.34
C LYS A 412 33.77 21.97 28.51
N PRO A 413 34.86 22.53 27.92
CA PRO A 413 35.13 23.97 27.99
C PRO A 413 34.05 24.84 27.36
N CYS A 414 33.58 24.50 26.15
CA CYS A 414 32.55 25.28 25.46
C CYS A 414 31.20 25.21 26.18
N ASN A 415 30.87 24.08 26.83
CA ASN A 415 29.67 23.96 27.63
C ASN A 415 29.67 24.95 28.80
N THR A 416 30.80 25.08 29.50
CA THR A 416 30.96 26.08 30.57
C THR A 416 30.79 27.50 30.03
N GLN A 417 31.45 27.86 28.92
CA GLN A 417 31.37 29.22 28.36
C GLN A 417 29.96 29.58 27.87
N VAL A 418 29.25 28.64 27.22
CA VAL A 418 27.87 28.85 26.75
C VAL A 418 26.90 29.13 27.89
N HIS A 419 27.03 28.37 29.00
CA HIS A 419 26.11 28.47 30.15
C HIS A 419 26.54 29.51 31.20
N LEU A 420 27.72 30.12 31.09
CA LEU A 420 28.05 31.34 31.86
C LEU A 420 27.28 32.58 31.40
N HIS A 421 26.67 32.54 30.21
CA HIS A 421 25.89 33.66 29.67
C HIS A 421 24.58 33.86 30.46
N PRO A 422 24.18 35.08 30.85
CA PRO A 422 23.02 35.31 31.72
C PRO A 422 21.69 34.68 31.25
N LYS A 423 21.44 34.63 29.94
CA LYS A 423 20.23 33.96 29.40
C LYS A 423 20.21 32.44 29.62
N ARG A 424 21.38 31.82 29.78
CA ARG A 424 21.61 30.36 29.72
C ARG A 424 22.08 29.75 31.06
N LEU A 425 22.26 30.57 32.11
CA LEU A 425 22.73 30.15 33.45
C LEU A 425 21.92 29.01 34.08
N ASN A 426 20.60 28.98 33.81
CA ASN A 426 19.67 28.03 34.44
C ASN A 426 19.42 26.77 33.60
N HIS A 427 19.98 26.68 32.38
CA HIS A 427 19.70 25.58 31.46
C HIS A 427 20.23 24.24 31.98
N LYS A 428 19.41 23.18 31.86
CA LYS A 428 19.84 21.81 32.14
C LYS A 428 20.48 21.22 30.88
N TYR A 429 21.77 20.93 30.99
CA TYR A 429 22.53 20.15 30.02
C TYR A 429 22.80 18.76 30.58
N ASN A 430 22.69 17.75 29.72
CA ASN A 430 22.89 16.33 30.07
C ASN A 430 24.21 15.84 29.45
N PRO A 431 24.89 14.84 30.04
CA PRO A 431 26.02 14.19 29.39
C PRO A 431 25.55 13.44 28.13
N VAL A 432 26.33 13.54 27.05
CA VAL A 432 26.15 12.71 25.85
C VAL A 432 26.78 11.34 26.12
N SER A 433 26.06 10.26 25.81
CA SER A 433 26.63 8.92 25.88
C SER A 433 27.57 8.66 24.71
N LEU A 434 28.65 7.92 24.96
CA LEU A 434 29.78 7.75 24.06
C LEU A 434 30.20 6.27 24.01
N PRO A 435 30.75 5.79 22.88
CA PRO A 435 31.18 4.41 22.78
C PRO A 435 32.34 4.14 23.74
N LYS A 436 32.31 2.98 24.40
CA LYS A 436 33.28 2.60 25.45
C LYS A 436 34.70 2.50 24.90
N ASP A 437 34.82 1.95 23.70
CA ASP A 437 36.08 1.71 22.99
C ASP A 437 36.41 2.87 22.04
N LEU A 438 36.21 4.11 22.52
CA LEU A 438 36.62 5.33 21.82
C LEU A 438 38.15 5.31 21.59
N PRO A 439 38.63 5.43 20.34
CA PRO A 439 40.05 5.61 20.09
C PRO A 439 40.58 6.91 20.71
N ASP A 440 41.83 6.88 21.18
CA ASP A 440 42.59 8.07 21.62
C ASP A 440 43.03 8.90 20.38
N TRP A 441 42.05 9.32 19.59
CA TRP A 441 42.23 10.15 18.41
C TRP A 441 42.32 11.62 18.81
N ASP A 442 43.09 12.43 18.08
CA ASP A 442 43.07 13.88 18.28
C ASP A 442 41.79 14.49 17.68
N TRP A 443 40.73 14.46 18.49
CA TRP A 443 39.42 15.03 18.18
C TRP A 443 39.42 16.56 17.97
N ARG A 444 40.57 17.24 18.01
CA ARG A 444 40.73 18.64 17.58
C ARG A 444 41.04 18.77 16.09
N HIS A 445 41.59 17.73 15.48
CA HIS A 445 42.04 17.72 14.08
C HIS A 445 41.38 16.61 13.23
N GLY A 446 40.75 15.62 13.86
CA GLY A 446 39.94 14.60 13.18
C GLY A 446 38.57 15.10 12.70
N CYS A 447 38.13 14.60 11.54
CA CYS A 447 36.73 14.68 11.15
C CYS A 447 35.92 13.65 11.98
N ILE A 448 34.89 14.09 12.68
CA ILE A 448 33.98 13.20 13.41
C ILE A 448 33.08 12.47 12.39
N PRO A 449 32.93 11.13 12.45
CA PRO A 449 32.10 10.39 11.52
C PRO A 449 30.65 10.88 11.52
N SER A 450 30.12 11.22 10.34
CA SER A 450 28.71 11.61 10.19
C SER A 450 27.91 10.44 9.64
N GLN A 451 26.92 9.97 10.40
CA GLN A 451 25.95 8.99 9.94
C GLN A 451 24.88 9.68 9.08
N LYS A 452 24.86 9.33 7.80
CA LYS A 452 23.91 9.84 6.80
C LYS A 452 23.05 8.71 6.24
N MET A 453 21.82 9.06 5.87
CA MET A 453 20.93 8.21 5.07
C MET A 453 20.51 8.97 3.80
N GLU A 454 20.35 8.26 2.68
CA GLU A 454 19.87 8.83 1.42
C GLU A 454 18.38 8.55 1.22
N LEU A 455 17.64 9.53 0.69
CA LEU A 455 16.23 9.38 0.32
C LEU A 455 16.11 8.53 -0.95
N PHE A 456 15.49 7.35 -0.86
CA PHE A 456 15.29 6.47 -2.01
C PHE A 456 13.85 6.45 -2.52
N ALA A 457 12.85 6.70 -1.67
CA ALA A 457 11.46 6.77 -2.09
C ALA A 457 10.61 7.75 -1.25
N VAL A 458 9.56 8.29 -1.87
CA VAL A 458 8.48 9.04 -1.22
C VAL A 458 7.15 8.48 -1.70
N LEU A 459 6.34 8.00 -0.77
CA LEU A 459 4.97 7.55 -1.00
C LEU A 459 4.02 8.71 -0.70
N CYS A 460 3.10 8.99 -1.62
CA CYS A 460 2.23 10.17 -1.60
C CYS A 460 0.75 9.80 -1.66
N ILE A 461 -0.10 10.59 -0.96
CA ILE A 461 -1.56 10.55 -1.09
C ILE A 461 -2.16 11.96 -1.07
N GLU A 462 -3.00 12.25 -2.07
CA GLU A 462 -3.75 13.50 -2.17
C GLU A 462 -5.09 13.41 -1.41
N THR A 463 -5.88 12.35 -1.65
CA THR A 463 -7.16 12.08 -0.97
C THR A 463 -7.36 10.59 -0.63
N SER A 464 -7.46 9.73 -1.64
CA SER A 464 -7.76 8.29 -1.53
C SER A 464 -7.11 7.47 -2.66
N HIS A 465 -5.90 7.87 -3.07
CA HIS A 465 -5.11 7.17 -4.08
C HIS A 465 -3.63 7.38 -3.83
N TYR A 466 -2.96 6.30 -3.41
CA TYR A 466 -1.54 6.26 -3.15
C TYR A 466 -0.74 6.13 -4.45
N VAL A 467 0.39 6.84 -4.51
CA VAL A 467 1.36 6.81 -5.61
C VAL A 467 2.79 6.88 -5.07
N ALA A 468 3.77 6.49 -5.88
CA ALA A 468 5.18 6.48 -5.48
C ALA A 468 6.04 7.43 -6.32
N PHE A 469 7.02 8.04 -5.65
CA PHE A 469 8.22 8.63 -6.25
C PHE A 469 9.40 7.79 -5.81
N VAL A 470 10.22 7.30 -6.74
CA VAL A 470 11.40 6.47 -6.43
C VAL A 470 12.63 7.03 -7.13
N LYS A 471 13.76 7.06 -6.42
CA LYS A 471 15.05 7.51 -6.91
C LYS A 471 15.86 6.30 -7.43
N TYR A 472 16.17 6.28 -8.72
CA TYR A 472 16.79 5.13 -9.42
C TYR A 472 18.30 5.26 -9.68
N GLY A 473 18.91 6.37 -9.26
CA GLY A 473 20.31 6.72 -9.50
C GLY A 473 20.75 7.89 -8.61
N ARG A 474 22.04 8.20 -8.58
CA ARG A 474 22.57 9.20 -7.61
C ARG A 474 22.23 10.65 -7.96
N ASP A 475 22.24 11.02 -9.24
CA ASP A 475 21.96 12.39 -9.71
C ASP A 475 20.54 12.86 -9.31
N ASP A 476 20.40 14.15 -9.01
CA ASP A 476 19.14 14.72 -8.50
C ASP A 476 17.95 14.63 -9.48
N SER A 477 18.19 14.40 -10.79
CA SER A 477 17.14 14.15 -11.79
C SER A 477 16.71 12.69 -11.90
N SER A 478 17.32 11.78 -11.13
CA SER A 478 17.08 10.33 -11.20
C SER A 478 15.77 9.92 -10.52
N TRP A 479 14.65 10.59 -10.82
CA TRP A 479 13.33 10.32 -10.27
C TRP A 479 12.37 9.67 -11.27
N LEU A 480 11.64 8.69 -10.77
CA LEU A 480 10.48 8.08 -11.43
C LEU A 480 9.24 8.28 -10.58
N PHE A 481 8.14 8.67 -11.24
CA PHE A 481 6.80 8.67 -10.69
C PHE A 481 6.07 7.40 -11.13
N PHE A 482 5.40 6.72 -10.21
CA PHE A 482 4.62 5.50 -10.43
C PHE A 482 3.20 5.66 -9.89
N ASP A 483 2.24 5.28 -10.71
CA ASP A 483 0.82 5.22 -10.35
C ASP A 483 0.22 3.91 -10.88
N SER A 484 -0.30 3.08 -9.96
CA SER A 484 -0.79 1.73 -10.26
C SER A 484 -2.11 1.70 -11.03
N MET A 485 -2.78 2.86 -11.16
CA MET A 485 -4.06 3.06 -11.84
C MET A 485 -4.00 4.20 -12.86
N ALA A 486 -2.81 4.41 -13.45
CA ALA A 486 -2.47 5.32 -14.56
C ALA A 486 -3.58 5.61 -15.58
N ASP A 487 -4.14 4.53 -16.11
CA ASP A 487 -5.07 4.51 -17.24
C ASP A 487 -5.99 3.28 -17.08
N ARG A 488 -7.08 3.18 -17.84
CA ARG A 488 -8.01 2.05 -17.77
C ARG A 488 -8.52 1.63 -19.14
N ASP A 489 -8.35 0.35 -19.45
CA ASP A 489 -8.96 -0.27 -20.63
C ASP A 489 -10.25 -1.00 -20.24
N GLY A 490 -11.31 -0.77 -21.01
CA GLY A 490 -12.65 -1.32 -20.79
C GLY A 490 -13.49 -0.63 -19.69
N GLY A 491 -14.78 -1.00 -19.64
CA GLY A 491 -15.77 -0.47 -18.69
C GLY A 491 -15.86 -1.26 -17.38
N GLN A 492 -17.04 -1.77 -17.02
CA GLN A 492 -17.26 -2.53 -15.77
C GLN A 492 -16.44 -3.84 -15.67
N ASN A 493 -16.07 -4.45 -16.80
CA ASN A 493 -15.15 -5.59 -16.89
C ASN A 493 -13.72 -5.15 -17.28
N GLY A 494 -13.42 -3.85 -17.18
CA GLY A 494 -12.14 -3.25 -17.58
C GLY A 494 -11.09 -3.24 -16.47
N PHE A 495 -9.82 -3.33 -16.87
CA PHE A 495 -8.65 -3.41 -16.00
C PHE A 495 -7.83 -2.13 -16.05
N ASN A 496 -7.11 -1.85 -14.96
CA ASN A 496 -6.22 -0.71 -14.89
C ASN A 496 -4.89 -1.02 -15.60
N ILE A 497 -4.29 -0.01 -16.20
CA ILE A 497 -2.95 -0.04 -16.79
C ILE A 497 -2.05 0.83 -15.92
N PRO A 498 -1.06 0.26 -15.21
CA PRO A 498 -0.14 1.04 -14.40
C PRO A 498 0.85 1.79 -15.30
N GLN A 499 1.37 2.91 -14.82
CA GLN A 499 2.33 3.72 -15.57
C GLN A 499 3.49 4.18 -14.68
N VAL A 500 4.69 4.12 -15.25
CA VAL A 500 5.93 4.64 -14.68
C VAL A 500 6.49 5.70 -15.61
N THR A 501 6.69 6.93 -15.12
CA THR A 501 7.16 8.08 -15.90
C THR A 501 8.40 8.73 -15.27
N PRO A 502 9.42 9.10 -16.06
CA PRO A 502 10.46 10.04 -15.63
C PRO A 502 9.84 11.35 -15.14
N CYS A 503 10.35 11.87 -14.04
CA CYS A 503 9.95 13.17 -13.51
C CYS A 503 11.17 14.06 -13.16
N PRO A 504 12.03 14.37 -14.14
CA PRO A 504 13.21 15.21 -13.91
C PRO A 504 12.86 16.62 -13.44
N GLU A 505 11.62 17.10 -13.62
CA GLU A 505 11.17 18.40 -13.10
C GLU A 505 11.23 18.48 -11.56
N VAL A 506 11.18 17.34 -10.87
CA VAL A 506 11.40 17.24 -9.42
C VAL A 506 12.73 17.88 -9.00
N ARG A 507 13.80 17.70 -9.81
CA ARG A 507 15.13 18.25 -9.51
C ARG A 507 15.12 19.75 -9.28
N GLU A 508 14.46 20.50 -10.16
CA GLU A 508 14.55 21.95 -10.14
C GLU A 508 13.84 22.52 -8.91
N TYR A 509 12.75 21.89 -8.46
CA TYR A 509 12.13 22.22 -7.18
C TYR A 509 12.96 21.79 -5.97
N LEU A 510 13.63 20.63 -5.99
CA LEU A 510 14.50 20.18 -4.90
C LEU A 510 15.85 20.94 -4.81
N LYS A 511 16.15 21.82 -5.78
CA LYS A 511 17.25 22.80 -5.70
C LYS A 511 16.84 24.15 -5.08
N MET A 512 15.54 24.47 -5.05
CA MET A 512 15.04 25.73 -4.49
C MET A 512 15.17 25.76 -2.97
N SER A 513 15.26 26.95 -2.37
CA SER A 513 15.18 27.05 -0.91
C SER A 513 13.75 26.74 -0.41
N PRO A 514 13.59 26.27 0.84
CA PRO A 514 12.28 26.15 1.47
C PRO A 514 11.49 27.47 1.50
N GLU A 515 12.18 28.60 1.56
CA GLU A 515 11.63 29.96 1.50
C GLU A 515 11.07 30.29 0.12
N ASP A 516 11.81 30.02 -0.97
CA ASP A 516 11.32 30.18 -2.35
C ASP A 516 10.10 29.28 -2.59
N LEU A 517 10.20 28.01 -2.17
CA LEU A 517 9.11 27.04 -2.27
C LEU A 517 7.91 27.40 -1.38
N HIS A 518 8.09 28.19 -0.32
CA HIS A 518 6.96 28.73 0.43
C HIS A 518 6.20 29.76 -0.41
N SER A 519 6.92 30.70 -1.03
CA SER A 519 6.35 31.77 -1.85
C SER A 519 5.61 31.29 -3.10
N LEU A 520 6.07 30.18 -3.70
CA LEU A 520 5.52 29.62 -4.93
C LEU A 520 4.11 29.05 -4.74
N ASP A 521 3.14 29.39 -5.59
CA ASP A 521 1.80 28.76 -5.55
C ASP A 521 1.91 27.27 -5.92
N SER A 522 1.29 26.39 -5.13
CA SER A 522 1.25 24.95 -5.39
C SER A 522 0.58 24.59 -6.73
N ARG A 523 -0.22 25.50 -7.30
CA ARG A 523 -0.82 25.36 -8.64
C ARG A 523 0.15 25.67 -9.79
N SER A 524 1.25 26.35 -9.51
CA SER A 524 2.28 26.67 -10.52
C SER A 524 3.42 25.64 -10.59
N ILE A 525 3.49 24.74 -9.60
CA ILE A 525 4.42 23.60 -9.59
C ILE A 525 4.05 22.64 -10.73
N GLN A 526 4.99 22.39 -11.62
CA GLN A 526 4.78 21.60 -12.83
C GLN A 526 4.74 20.10 -12.56
N GLY A 527 4.07 19.38 -13.47
CA GLY A 527 4.09 17.92 -13.53
C GLY A 527 3.66 17.24 -12.24
N CYS A 528 4.39 16.20 -11.86
CA CYS A 528 4.09 15.42 -10.66
C CYS A 528 4.79 15.97 -9.40
N ALA A 529 5.75 16.89 -9.53
CA ALA A 529 6.45 17.51 -8.39
C ALA A 529 5.50 18.19 -7.37
N ARG A 530 4.31 18.63 -7.80
CA ARG A 530 3.24 19.08 -6.89
C ARG A 530 2.87 17.99 -5.88
N ARG A 531 2.69 16.74 -6.32
CA ARG A 531 2.33 15.61 -5.44
C ARG A 531 3.48 15.22 -4.51
N LEU A 532 4.72 15.29 -4.97
CA LEU A 532 5.88 15.08 -4.09
C LEU A 532 5.90 16.07 -2.92
N LEU A 533 5.73 17.37 -3.19
CA LEU A 533 5.87 18.42 -2.17
C LEU A 533 4.61 18.63 -1.32
N CYS A 534 3.41 18.51 -1.89
CA CYS A 534 2.13 18.76 -1.21
C CYS A 534 1.43 17.49 -0.72
N ASP A 535 1.76 16.31 -1.26
CA ASP A 535 1.05 15.05 -1.00
C ASP A 535 1.93 13.95 -0.40
N ALA A 536 3.17 14.24 0.02
CA ALA A 536 4.00 13.29 0.79
C ALA A 536 3.26 12.69 2.01
N TYR A 537 3.41 11.38 2.20
CA TYR A 537 2.78 10.60 3.27
C TYR A 537 3.82 9.79 4.05
N MET A 538 4.64 9.00 3.37
CA MET A 538 5.84 8.36 3.93
C MET A 538 7.06 8.72 3.10
N CYS A 539 8.19 9.01 3.76
CA CYS A 539 9.49 9.22 3.13
C CYS A 539 10.45 8.14 3.62
N MET A 540 11.14 7.48 2.69
CA MET A 540 11.90 6.26 2.94
C MET A 540 13.39 6.50 2.65
N TYR A 541 14.20 6.31 3.68
CA TYR A 541 15.64 6.55 3.69
C TYR A 541 16.40 5.24 3.87
N GLN A 542 17.56 5.11 3.23
CA GLN A 542 18.45 3.94 3.35
C GLN A 542 19.88 4.37 3.71
N SER A 543 20.63 3.49 4.36
CA SER A 543 22.06 3.69 4.62
C SER A 543 22.89 3.42 3.35
N PRO A 544 23.63 4.41 2.80
CA PRO A 544 24.43 4.24 1.57
C PRO A 544 25.60 3.24 1.70
N THR A 545 25.89 2.77 2.92
CA THR A 545 27.01 1.86 3.21
C THR A 545 26.58 0.40 3.45
N MET A 546 25.26 0.15 3.56
CA MET A 546 24.67 -1.14 3.97
C MET A 546 23.85 -1.80 2.85
N SER A 547 24.16 -1.52 1.58
CA SER A 547 23.57 -2.25 0.45
C SER A 547 23.99 -3.73 0.48
N LEU A 548 23.03 -4.62 0.20
CA LEU A 548 23.27 -6.08 0.19
C LEU A 548 24.11 -6.53 -1.02
N TYR A 549 24.01 -5.77 -2.10
CA TYR A 549 24.85 -5.89 -3.30
C TYR A 549 25.84 -4.71 -3.36
N LYS A 550 27.02 -4.92 -3.94
CA LYS A 550 28.10 -3.93 -4.12
C LYS A 550 28.74 -4.06 -5.49
#